data_AF-A0A2E4AZM6-F1
#
_entry.id   AF-A0A2E4AZM6-F1
#
_cell.length_a   1.000
_cell.length_b   1.000
_cell.length_c   1.000
_cell.angle_alpha   90.00
_cell.angle_beta   90.00
_cell.angle_gamma   90.00
#
_symmetry.space_group_name_H-M   'P 1'
#
loop_
_entity.id
_entity.type
_entity.pdbx_description
1 polymer ?
#
loop_
_entity_poly.entity_id
_entity_poly.type
_entity_poly.pdbx_seq_one_letter_code
_entity_poly.pdbx_strand_id
1 'polypeptide(L)'
;MSQYEFEGSNEGDWDDGGDLAWNESDWQAFLRNSDKEVARFITSYNQVKHQDDRLDAAASLMGWQRDDWSSADEIDFDENDLPMVKPMEMEEINSMDPYTIHRHPIYITSNALFSYLRASWEQLMRKNNENNSVELAWGFSVSLADAEKHCIMAANSLDLGDFLLAVCHFKKAHSALNESMRINRLFTHHNPKKIKNYHEETIMRMHDLREIWLRVMSDCRK
;
A
#
# COMPACT_ATOMS: atom_id res chain seq x y z
N MET A 1 -32.13 -42.16 -23.66
CA MET A 1 -30.87 -41.44 -23.38
C MET A 1 -31.21 -40.21 -22.56
N SER A 2 -30.81 -40.00 -21.33
CA SER A 2 -30.36 -40.79 -20.16
C SER A 2 -30.43 -39.75 -19.03
N GLN A 3 -31.08 -40.08 -17.91
CA GLN A 3 -31.22 -39.19 -16.76
C GLN A 3 -29.84 -38.77 -16.26
N TYR A 4 -29.65 -37.47 -16.01
CA TYR A 4 -28.48 -36.96 -15.33
C TYR A 4 -28.69 -37.23 -13.85
N GLU A 5 -28.10 -38.32 -13.36
CA GLU A 5 -27.99 -38.59 -11.93
C GLU A 5 -26.94 -37.62 -11.36
N PHE A 6 -27.41 -36.65 -10.58
CA PHE A 6 -26.53 -35.84 -9.75
C PHE A 6 -26.07 -36.73 -8.59
N GLU A 7 -24.97 -37.44 -8.79
CA GLU A 7 -24.24 -38.10 -7.71
C GLU A 7 -23.71 -37.02 -6.76
N GLY A 8 -24.47 -36.75 -5.70
CA GLY A 8 -23.98 -36.05 -4.52
C GLY A 8 -22.85 -36.89 -3.93
N SER A 9 -21.61 -36.48 -4.20
CA SER A 9 -20.42 -37.15 -3.69
C SER A 9 -19.36 -36.10 -3.39
N ASN A 10 -19.59 -35.35 -2.31
CA ASN A 10 -18.53 -35.04 -1.35
C ASN A 10 -19.17 -34.50 -0.07
N GLU A 11 -19.72 -35.38 0.77
CA GLU A 11 -19.71 -35.15 2.23
C GLU A 11 -18.26 -35.29 2.69
N GLY A 12 -17.43 -34.33 2.22
CA GLY A 12 -16.06 -34.18 2.67
C GLY A 12 -16.11 -33.72 4.12
N ASP A 13 -15.49 -34.51 4.96
CA ASP A 13 -15.27 -34.31 6.38
C ASP A 13 -14.42 -33.04 6.59
N TRP A 14 -15.06 -31.86 6.47
CA TRP A 14 -14.42 -30.55 6.70
C TRP A 14 -14.26 -30.23 8.20
N ASP A 15 -14.46 -31.21 9.09
CA ASP A 15 -14.41 -31.00 10.54
C ASP A 15 -13.02 -31.22 11.14
N ASP A 16 -12.00 -31.55 10.31
CA ASP A 16 -10.60 -31.51 10.71
C ASP A 16 -10.01 -30.11 10.43
N GLY A 17 -10.69 -29.09 10.95
CA GLY A 17 -10.08 -27.79 11.20
C GLY A 17 -9.05 -27.96 12.31
N GLY A 18 -7.92 -28.59 12.00
CA GLY A 18 -6.81 -28.75 12.92
C GLY A 18 -6.50 -27.41 13.59
N ASP A 19 -6.00 -27.46 14.83
CA ASP A 19 -5.66 -26.36 15.76
C ASP A 19 -4.68 -25.27 15.21
N LEU A 20 -4.74 -24.93 13.92
CA LEU A 20 -3.63 -24.40 13.13
C LEU A 20 -4.00 -23.19 12.25
N ALA A 21 -5.09 -22.49 12.52
CA ALA A 21 -5.44 -21.28 11.79
C ALA A 21 -5.78 -20.15 12.74
N TRP A 22 -5.17 -18.98 12.49
CA TRP A 22 -5.58 -17.72 13.11
C TRP A 22 -7.10 -17.58 13.06
N ASN A 23 -7.70 -17.36 14.22
CA ASN A 23 -9.13 -17.08 14.31
C ASN A 23 -9.40 -15.60 13.94
N GLU A 24 -10.67 -15.22 13.83
CA GLU A 24 -11.04 -13.84 13.48
C GLU A 24 -10.46 -12.79 14.44
N SER A 25 -10.37 -13.10 15.74
CA SER A 25 -9.77 -12.19 16.72
C SER A 25 -8.28 -11.97 16.48
N ASP A 26 -7.56 -13.01 16.08
CA ASP A 26 -6.14 -12.92 15.71
C ASP A 26 -5.96 -12.02 14.49
N TRP A 27 -6.80 -12.20 13.46
CA TRP A 27 -6.82 -11.30 12.29
C TRP A 27 -7.15 -9.86 12.65
N GLN A 28 -8.10 -9.62 13.56
CA GLN A 28 -8.41 -8.28 14.05
C GLN A 28 -7.25 -7.67 14.84
N ALA A 29 -6.51 -8.46 15.61
CA ALA A 29 -5.31 -7.99 16.29
C ALA A 29 -4.20 -7.63 15.29
N PHE A 30 -4.02 -8.45 14.25
CA PHE A 30 -3.07 -8.20 13.18
C PHE A 30 -3.38 -6.94 12.36
N LEU A 31 -4.64 -6.73 11.96
CA LEU A 31 -5.02 -5.51 11.23
C LEU A 31 -4.74 -4.25 12.06
N ARG A 32 -5.04 -4.29 13.36
CA ARG A 32 -4.67 -3.21 14.29
C ARG A 32 -3.16 -3.01 14.40
N ASN A 33 -2.36 -4.06 14.27
CA ASN A 33 -0.90 -3.94 14.24
C ASN A 33 -0.40 -3.37 12.91
N SER A 34 -0.98 -3.79 11.79
CA SER A 34 -0.73 -3.19 10.46
C SER A 34 -1.00 -1.68 10.47
N ASP A 35 -2.11 -1.25 11.07
CA ASP A 35 -2.39 0.20 11.20
C ASP A 35 -1.32 0.94 12.02
N LYS A 36 -0.75 0.29 13.04
CA LYS A 36 0.39 0.86 13.80
C LYS A 36 1.63 0.95 12.93
N GLU A 37 1.88 0.01 12.04
CA GLU A 37 3.01 0.07 11.10
C GLU A 37 2.85 1.22 10.11
N VAL A 38 1.64 1.45 9.60
CA VAL A 38 1.31 2.62 8.77
C VAL A 38 1.56 3.93 9.55
N ALA A 39 1.12 3.99 10.81
CA ALA A 39 1.36 5.15 11.68
C ALA A 39 2.85 5.33 12.02
N ARG A 40 3.60 4.24 12.17
CA ARG A 40 5.06 4.25 12.39
C ARG A 40 5.75 4.84 11.18
N PHE A 41 5.38 4.41 9.95
CA PHE A 41 5.95 4.94 8.73
C PHE A 41 5.76 6.45 8.61
N ILE A 42 4.54 6.98 8.79
CA ILE A 42 4.32 8.43 8.65
C ILE A 42 5.09 9.22 9.71
N THR A 43 5.29 8.65 10.90
CA THR A 43 6.10 9.24 11.95
C THR A 43 7.56 9.32 11.53
N SER A 44 8.15 8.23 11.06
CA SER A 44 9.53 8.17 10.54
C SER A 44 9.72 9.11 9.35
N TYR A 45 8.81 9.07 8.37
CA TYR A 45 8.81 9.94 7.21
C TYR A 45 8.83 11.43 7.60
N ASN A 46 8.01 11.84 8.58
CA ASN A 46 7.97 13.23 9.03
C ASN A 46 9.26 13.69 9.73
N GLN A 47 10.06 12.78 10.30
CA GLN A 47 11.36 13.12 10.89
C GLN A 47 12.40 13.47 9.81
N VAL A 48 12.29 12.85 8.63
CA VAL A 48 13.27 12.98 7.54
C VAL A 48 12.75 13.75 6.33
N LYS A 49 11.54 14.31 6.39
CA LYS A 49 10.86 15.01 5.27
C LYS A 49 11.59 16.21 4.67
N HIS A 50 12.70 16.66 5.27
CA HIS A 50 13.52 17.75 4.74
C HIS A 50 14.81 17.27 4.06
N GLN A 51 15.07 15.95 4.08
CA GLN A 51 16.20 15.33 3.41
C GLN A 51 15.85 15.05 1.94
N ASP A 52 16.84 15.11 1.04
CA ASP A 52 16.61 14.86 -0.38
C ASP A 52 16.24 13.38 -0.63
N ASP A 53 16.84 12.47 0.14
CA ASP A 53 16.65 11.02 0.15
C ASP A 53 15.63 10.54 1.20
N ARG A 54 14.64 11.38 1.54
CA ARG A 54 13.63 11.13 2.59
C ARG A 54 12.96 9.75 2.55
N LEU A 55 12.74 9.19 1.36
CA LEU A 55 12.11 7.87 1.20
C LEU A 55 13.04 6.77 1.70
N ASP A 56 14.31 6.84 1.32
CA ASP A 56 15.35 5.89 1.71
C ASP A 56 15.70 6.04 3.21
N ALA A 57 15.75 7.28 3.69
CA ALA A 57 15.92 7.58 5.12
C ALA A 57 14.73 7.08 5.96
N ALA A 58 13.50 7.23 5.48
CA ALA A 58 12.32 6.71 6.16
C ALA A 58 12.28 5.19 6.16
N ALA A 59 12.67 4.54 5.05
CA ALA A 59 12.82 3.08 4.96
C ALA A 59 13.85 2.56 5.99
N SER A 60 15.00 3.24 6.09
CA SER A 60 16.04 2.91 7.06
C SER A 60 15.53 2.97 8.50
N LEU A 61 14.71 3.99 8.85
CA LEU A 61 14.07 4.10 10.15
C LEU A 61 12.99 3.02 10.40
N MET A 62 12.41 2.47 9.34
CA MET A 62 11.50 1.33 9.44
C MET A 62 12.22 -0.01 9.57
N GLY A 63 13.55 -0.02 9.41
CA GLY A 63 14.35 -1.24 9.34
C GLY A 63 14.26 -1.95 7.99
N TRP A 64 13.76 -1.28 6.95
CA TRP A 64 13.64 -1.84 5.61
C TRP A 64 14.95 -1.70 4.84
N GLN A 65 15.34 -2.78 4.18
CA GLN A 65 16.43 -2.84 3.21
C GLN A 65 15.90 -2.51 1.81
N ARG A 66 16.81 -2.38 0.84
CA ARG A 66 16.46 -2.07 -0.54
C ARG A 66 15.56 -3.17 -1.15
N ASP A 67 15.83 -4.41 -0.80
CA ASP A 67 15.16 -5.59 -1.35
C ASP A 67 13.70 -5.69 -0.86
N ASP A 68 13.37 -5.12 0.32
CA ASP A 68 11.99 -5.07 0.83
C ASP A 68 11.04 -4.26 -0.08
N TRP A 69 11.57 -3.39 -0.94
CA TRP A 69 10.76 -2.61 -1.89
C TRP A 69 10.35 -3.39 -3.14
N SER A 70 11.06 -4.47 -3.47
CA SER A 70 10.82 -5.27 -4.67
C SER A 70 10.55 -6.71 -4.30
N SER A 71 9.39 -7.24 -4.69
CA SER A 71 9.12 -8.69 -4.68
C SER A 71 9.99 -9.47 -5.68
N ALA A 72 10.91 -8.79 -6.38
CA ALA A 72 12.01 -9.41 -7.10
C ALA A 72 13.07 -9.87 -6.09
N ASP A 73 12.67 -10.79 -5.22
CA ASP A 73 13.61 -11.83 -4.87
C ASP A 73 13.91 -12.54 -6.20
N GLU A 74 14.98 -12.13 -6.87
CA GLU A 74 15.82 -13.12 -7.51
C GLU A 74 16.24 -14.06 -6.38
N ILE A 75 15.36 -15.01 -6.03
CA ILE A 75 15.84 -16.25 -5.44
C ILE A 75 16.58 -16.92 -6.59
N ASP A 76 17.80 -16.47 -6.80
CA ASP A 76 18.80 -17.11 -7.63
C ASP A 76 19.15 -18.40 -6.89
N PHE A 77 18.23 -19.36 -6.94
CA PHE A 77 18.51 -20.73 -6.57
C PHE A 77 19.52 -21.22 -7.61
N ASP A 78 20.81 -21.00 -7.37
CA ASP A 78 21.79 -21.95 -7.88
C ASP A 78 21.33 -23.31 -7.33
N GLU A 79 21.06 -24.25 -8.22
CA GLU A 79 20.56 -25.59 -7.90
C GLU A 79 21.47 -26.31 -6.88
N ASN A 80 22.69 -25.79 -6.68
CA ASN A 80 23.70 -26.24 -5.73
C ASN A 80 23.72 -25.52 -4.36
N ASP A 81 23.03 -24.39 -4.19
CA ASP A 81 23.00 -23.56 -2.96
C ASP A 81 21.61 -23.51 -2.31
N LEU A 82 20.74 -24.49 -2.58
CA LEU A 82 19.54 -24.70 -1.75
C LEU A 82 19.99 -24.94 -0.29
N PRO A 83 19.76 -24.01 0.65
CA PRO A 83 20.05 -24.30 2.05
C PRO A 83 19.23 -25.55 2.40
N MET A 84 19.85 -26.53 3.06
CA MET A 84 19.09 -27.62 3.68
C MET A 84 18.03 -26.96 4.57
N VAL A 85 16.79 -26.91 4.08
CA VAL A 85 15.65 -26.41 4.84
C VAL A 85 15.51 -27.39 5.99
N LYS A 86 16.04 -27.02 7.16
CA LYS A 86 15.72 -27.74 8.37
C LYS A 86 14.19 -27.66 8.49
N PRO A 87 13.50 -28.80 8.67
CA PRO A 87 12.09 -28.75 8.98
C PRO A 87 11.90 -27.81 10.17
N MET A 88 11.24 -26.68 9.94
CA MET A 88 10.89 -25.76 11.01
C MET A 88 9.92 -26.50 11.94
N GLU A 89 10.12 -26.38 13.25
CA GLU A 89 9.20 -27.01 14.20
C GLU A 89 7.80 -26.39 14.02
N MET A 90 6.74 -27.21 14.13
CA MET A 90 5.36 -26.73 13.92
C MET A 90 5.02 -25.56 14.85
N GLU A 91 5.62 -25.52 16.03
CA GLU A 91 5.50 -24.43 17.00
C GLU A 91 6.13 -23.11 16.51
N GLU A 92 7.24 -23.17 15.77
CA GLU A 92 7.86 -22.00 15.15
C GLU A 92 7.00 -21.47 13.99
N ILE A 93 6.43 -22.36 13.18
CA ILE A 93 5.51 -22.00 12.07
C ILE A 93 4.25 -21.33 12.64
N ASN A 94 3.70 -21.86 13.72
CA ASN A 94 2.51 -21.31 14.39
C ASN A 94 2.78 -19.97 15.09
N SER A 95 4.04 -19.68 15.43
CA SER A 95 4.44 -18.39 16.01
C SER A 95 4.70 -17.30 14.96
N MET A 96 4.82 -17.67 13.68
CA MET A 96 5.04 -16.71 12.61
C MET A 96 3.72 -16.05 12.22
N ASP A 97 3.77 -14.73 12.09
CA ASP A 97 2.66 -13.99 11.52
C ASP A 97 2.51 -14.36 10.03
N PRO A 98 1.27 -14.59 9.53
CA PRO A 98 1.03 -14.86 8.13
C PRO A 98 1.46 -13.66 7.27
N TYR A 99 2.07 -13.98 6.12
CA TYR A 99 2.37 -12.96 5.12
C TYR A 99 1.07 -12.53 4.43
N THR A 100 0.82 -11.22 4.44
CA THR A 100 -0.26 -10.60 3.67
C THR A 100 0.25 -9.28 3.11
N ILE A 101 -0.51 -8.73 2.15
CA ILE A 101 -0.24 -7.42 1.56
C ILE A 101 -0.02 -6.30 2.58
N HIS A 102 -0.58 -6.43 3.79
CA HIS A 102 -0.42 -5.46 4.88
C HIS A 102 1.04 -5.28 5.34
N ARG A 103 1.90 -6.27 5.07
CA ARG A 103 3.34 -6.22 5.35
C ARG A 103 4.15 -5.62 4.19
N HIS A 104 3.57 -5.54 2.99
CA HIS A 104 4.28 -5.03 1.82
C HIS A 104 4.59 -3.53 2.00
N PRO A 105 5.85 -3.09 1.81
CA PRO A 105 6.22 -1.68 1.96
C PRO A 105 5.41 -0.71 1.09
N ILE A 106 4.98 -1.12 -0.10
CA ILE A 106 4.13 -0.29 -0.96
C ILE A 106 2.75 -0.09 -0.33
N TYR A 107 2.18 -1.12 0.29
CA TYR A 107 0.92 -1.00 1.02
C TYR A 107 1.06 -0.02 2.20
N ILE A 108 2.10 -0.19 3.01
CA ILE A 108 2.32 0.61 4.22
C ILE A 108 2.56 2.08 3.86
N THR A 109 3.48 2.35 2.93
CA THR A 109 3.83 3.70 2.49
C THR A 109 2.66 4.40 1.82
N SER A 110 1.92 3.70 0.97
CA SER A 110 0.77 4.28 0.26
C SER A 110 -0.35 4.63 1.23
N ASN A 111 -0.74 3.72 2.11
CA ASN A 111 -1.77 3.99 3.12
C ASN A 111 -1.38 5.18 4.01
N ALA A 112 -0.11 5.28 4.42
CA ALA A 112 0.37 6.37 5.25
C ALA A 112 0.28 7.72 4.54
N LEU A 113 0.76 7.80 3.30
CA LEU A 113 0.79 9.04 2.52
C LEU A 113 -0.63 9.46 2.09
N PHE A 114 -1.47 8.54 1.60
CA PHE A 114 -2.86 8.86 1.26
C PHE A 114 -3.68 9.27 2.49
N SER A 115 -3.48 8.62 3.64
CA SER A 115 -4.15 9.02 4.88
C SER A 115 -3.75 10.43 5.33
N TYR A 116 -2.47 10.78 5.20
CA TYR A 116 -2.03 12.16 5.42
C TYR A 116 -2.71 13.13 4.44
N LEU A 117 -2.72 12.83 3.14
CA LEU A 117 -3.31 13.70 2.12
C LEU A 117 -4.80 13.97 2.39
N ARG A 118 -5.56 12.92 2.71
CA ARG A 118 -6.99 13.01 3.07
C ARG A 118 -7.19 13.86 4.32
N ALA A 119 -6.49 13.56 5.41
CA ALA A 119 -6.60 14.30 6.67
C ALA A 119 -6.19 15.78 6.53
N SER A 120 -5.13 16.04 5.78
CA SER A 120 -4.63 17.41 5.52
C SER A 120 -5.63 18.23 4.72
N TRP A 121 -6.24 17.63 3.68
CA TRP A 121 -7.28 18.29 2.89
C TRP A 121 -8.53 18.55 3.72
N GLU A 122 -8.97 17.57 4.50
CA GLU A 122 -10.12 17.72 5.40
C GLU A 122 -9.90 18.85 6.41
N GLN A 123 -8.73 18.91 7.03
CA GLN A 123 -8.37 19.97 7.96
C GLN A 123 -8.36 21.35 7.28
N LEU A 124 -7.87 21.45 6.04
CA LEU A 124 -7.89 22.68 5.26
C LEU A 124 -9.34 23.12 5.01
N MET A 125 -10.19 22.21 4.51
CA MET A 125 -11.57 22.53 4.12
C MET A 125 -12.49 22.81 5.31
N ARG A 126 -12.35 22.10 6.44
CA ARG A 126 -13.12 22.36 7.66
C ARG A 126 -12.94 23.78 8.20
N LYS A 127 -11.78 24.38 7.94
CA LYS A 127 -11.43 25.73 8.37
C LYS A 127 -11.45 26.72 7.21
N ASN A 128 -12.15 26.40 6.12
CA ASN A 128 -12.26 27.23 4.94
C ASN A 128 -13.59 28.02 4.96
N ASN A 129 -13.51 29.28 4.55
CA ASN A 129 -14.68 30.18 4.45
C ASN A 129 -14.99 30.52 2.98
N GLU A 130 -14.15 30.05 2.05
CA GLU A 130 -14.35 30.23 0.61
C GLU A 130 -15.28 29.14 0.07
N ASN A 131 -16.12 29.52 -0.88
CA ASN A 131 -17.01 28.58 -1.55
C ASN A 131 -16.26 27.87 -2.69
N ASN A 132 -15.88 26.62 -2.46
CA ASN A 132 -15.28 25.77 -3.49
C ASN A 132 -16.38 24.94 -4.17
N SER A 133 -16.27 24.74 -5.48
CA SER A 133 -17.24 23.95 -6.25
C SER A 133 -17.32 22.52 -5.71
N VAL A 134 -18.54 21.98 -5.64
CA VAL A 134 -18.79 20.60 -5.19
C VAL A 134 -18.19 19.60 -6.17
N GLU A 135 -18.26 19.91 -7.46
CA GLU A 135 -17.66 19.13 -8.54
C GLU A 135 -16.14 19.06 -8.39
N LEU A 136 -15.51 20.15 -7.94
CA LEU A 136 -14.07 20.19 -7.65
C LEU A 136 -13.72 19.27 -6.47
N ALA A 137 -14.46 19.37 -5.37
CA ALA A 137 -14.26 18.52 -4.19
C ALA A 137 -14.47 17.03 -4.52
N TRP A 138 -15.53 16.72 -5.26
CA TRP A 138 -15.82 15.36 -5.71
C TRP A 138 -14.73 14.82 -6.65
N GLY A 139 -14.33 15.61 -7.66
CA GLY A 139 -13.26 15.23 -8.59
C GLY A 139 -11.93 14.96 -7.89
N PHE A 140 -11.58 15.77 -6.87
CA PHE A 140 -10.39 15.53 -6.06
C PHE A 140 -10.50 14.21 -5.28
N SER A 141 -11.63 13.98 -4.61
CA SER A 141 -11.87 12.75 -3.84
C SER A 141 -11.77 11.50 -4.72
N VAL A 142 -12.43 11.51 -5.89
CA VAL A 142 -12.43 10.38 -6.82
C VAL A 142 -11.04 10.12 -7.38
N SER A 143 -10.35 11.15 -7.87
CA SER A 143 -9.01 10.98 -8.44
C SER A 143 -8.00 10.48 -7.40
N LEU A 144 -8.11 10.93 -6.14
CA LEU A 144 -7.24 10.47 -5.06
C LEU A 144 -7.55 9.01 -4.69
N ALA A 145 -8.82 8.64 -4.61
CA ALA A 145 -9.26 7.27 -4.33
C ALA A 145 -8.87 6.29 -5.45
N ASP A 146 -8.97 6.70 -6.72
CA ASP A 146 -8.53 5.88 -7.86
C ASP A 146 -7.02 5.66 -7.86
N ALA A 147 -6.24 6.69 -7.49
CA ALA A 147 -4.79 6.57 -7.35
C ALA A 147 -4.43 5.53 -6.26
N GLU A 148 -5.07 5.63 -5.10
CA GLU A 148 -4.88 4.71 -3.99
C GLU A 148 -5.29 3.27 -4.34
N LYS A 149 -6.49 3.09 -4.89
CA LYS A 149 -6.98 1.78 -5.33
C LYS A 149 -6.00 1.09 -6.26
N HIS A 150 -5.55 1.80 -7.29
CA HIS A 150 -4.63 1.21 -8.26
C HIS A 150 -3.25 0.95 -7.67
N CYS A 151 -2.80 1.75 -6.71
CA CYS A 151 -1.56 1.47 -5.99
C CYS A 151 -1.65 0.17 -5.16
N ILE A 152 -2.76 -0.05 -4.44
CA ILE A 152 -2.97 -1.27 -3.65
C ILE A 152 -3.09 -2.50 -4.57
N MET A 153 -3.81 -2.39 -5.68
CA MET A 153 -3.88 -3.46 -6.68
C MET A 153 -2.52 -3.77 -7.29
N ALA A 154 -1.69 -2.75 -7.53
CA ALA A 154 -0.33 -2.96 -8.01
C ALA A 154 0.51 -3.75 -7.00
N ALA A 155 0.48 -3.37 -5.73
CA ALA A 155 1.19 -4.08 -4.66
C ALA A 155 0.74 -5.54 -4.56
N ASN A 156 -0.57 -5.81 -4.66
CA ASN A 156 -1.09 -7.17 -4.68
C ASN A 156 -0.64 -7.96 -5.92
N SER A 157 -0.55 -7.32 -7.09
CA SER A 157 0.01 -7.96 -8.28
C SER A 157 1.50 -8.27 -8.14
N LEU A 158 2.28 -7.46 -7.40
CA LEU A 158 3.69 -7.76 -7.12
C LEU A 158 3.83 -8.98 -6.20
N ASP A 159 3.05 -9.03 -5.13
CA ASP A 159 3.00 -10.18 -4.21
C ASP A 159 2.63 -11.49 -4.92
N LEU A 160 1.84 -11.42 -6.01
CA LEU A 160 1.44 -12.57 -6.82
C LEU A 160 2.42 -12.88 -7.98
N GLY A 161 3.48 -12.08 -8.17
CA GLY A 161 4.44 -12.24 -9.27
C GLY A 161 3.95 -11.73 -10.64
N ASP A 162 2.80 -11.06 -10.71
CA ASP A 162 2.23 -10.48 -11.93
C ASP A 162 2.84 -9.10 -12.25
N PHE A 163 4.15 -9.03 -12.49
CA PHE A 163 4.91 -7.78 -12.63
C PHE A 163 4.36 -6.83 -13.72
N LEU A 164 3.95 -7.34 -14.88
CA LEU A 164 3.40 -6.50 -15.95
C LEU A 164 2.01 -5.96 -15.60
N LEU A 165 1.22 -6.69 -14.82
CA LEU A 165 -0.06 -6.22 -14.31
C LEU A 165 0.16 -5.13 -13.25
N ALA A 166 1.14 -5.31 -12.36
CA ALA A 166 1.55 -4.29 -11.40
C ALA A 166 1.95 -2.99 -12.12
N VAL A 167 2.75 -3.08 -13.20
CA VAL A 167 3.11 -1.93 -14.04
C VAL A 167 1.87 -1.25 -14.64
N CYS A 168 0.87 -2.01 -15.09
CA CYS A 168 -0.38 -1.44 -15.62
C CYS A 168 -1.15 -0.69 -14.52
N HIS A 169 -1.23 -1.26 -13.32
CA HIS A 169 -1.86 -0.60 -12.18
C HIS A 169 -1.10 0.66 -11.73
N PHE A 170 0.23 0.65 -11.65
CA PHE A 170 1.00 1.85 -11.34
C PHE A 170 0.82 2.96 -12.38
N LYS A 171 0.72 2.63 -13.68
CA LYS A 171 0.41 3.63 -14.72
C LYS A 171 -0.95 4.28 -14.49
N LYS A 172 -1.97 3.50 -14.11
CA LYS A 172 -3.30 4.03 -13.78
C LYS A 172 -3.26 4.88 -12.51
N ALA A 173 -2.56 4.41 -11.46
CA ALA A 173 -2.36 5.16 -10.23
C ALA A 173 -1.68 6.51 -10.49
N HIS A 174 -0.66 6.52 -11.35
CA HIS A 174 0.08 7.71 -11.76
C HIS A 174 -0.81 8.72 -12.49
N SER A 175 -1.64 8.26 -13.44
CA SER A 175 -2.59 9.12 -14.15
C SER A 175 -3.59 9.76 -13.18
N ALA A 176 -4.15 8.99 -12.24
CA ALA A 176 -5.09 9.48 -11.26
C ALA A 176 -4.44 10.45 -10.25
N LEU A 177 -3.19 10.21 -9.85
CA LEU A 177 -2.45 11.11 -8.97
C LEU A 177 -2.09 12.43 -9.66
N ASN A 178 -1.76 12.41 -10.96
CA ASN A 178 -1.55 13.64 -11.72
C ASN A 178 -2.83 14.47 -11.79
N GLU A 179 -3.98 13.84 -11.95
CA GLU A 179 -5.27 14.52 -11.91
C GLU A 179 -5.56 15.08 -10.50
N SER A 180 -5.26 14.31 -9.45
CA SER A 180 -5.35 14.78 -8.06
C SER A 180 -4.50 16.03 -7.84
N MET A 181 -3.24 16.04 -8.32
CA MET A 181 -2.35 17.20 -8.25
C MET A 181 -2.89 18.40 -9.02
N ARG A 182 -3.47 18.18 -10.21
CA ARG A 182 -4.07 19.22 -11.04
C ARG A 182 -5.27 19.87 -10.33
N ILE A 183 -6.19 19.07 -9.83
CA ILE A 183 -7.40 19.52 -9.12
C ILE A 183 -7.02 20.19 -7.80
N ASN A 184 -6.05 19.64 -7.06
CA ASN A 184 -5.64 20.16 -5.75
C ASN A 184 -5.26 21.65 -5.81
N ARG A 185 -4.61 22.08 -6.91
CA ARG A 185 -4.17 23.48 -7.11
C ARG A 185 -5.31 24.47 -7.36
N LEU A 186 -6.51 23.99 -7.61
CA LEU A 186 -7.68 24.82 -7.93
C LEU A 186 -8.48 25.23 -6.69
N PHE A 187 -8.23 24.59 -5.54
CA PHE A 187 -8.89 24.98 -4.31
C PHE A 187 -8.48 26.39 -3.89
N THR A 188 -9.42 27.14 -3.33
CA THR A 188 -9.19 28.45 -2.74
C THR A 188 -9.40 28.41 -1.23
N HIS A 189 -8.72 29.29 -0.52
CA HIS A 189 -8.85 29.39 0.93
C HIS A 189 -8.66 30.84 1.39
N HIS A 190 -9.49 31.31 2.32
CA HIS A 190 -9.49 32.71 2.78
C HIS A 190 -8.15 33.15 3.41
N ASN A 191 -7.37 32.18 3.92
CA ASN A 191 -6.04 32.37 4.47
C ASN A 191 -4.96 31.87 3.49
N PRO A 192 -4.20 32.77 2.83
CA PRO A 192 -3.20 32.41 1.83
C PRO A 192 -2.00 31.63 2.42
N LYS A 193 -1.65 31.87 3.69
CA LYS A 193 -0.57 31.17 4.37
C LYS A 193 -0.93 29.70 4.62
N LYS A 194 -2.17 29.43 5.03
CA LYS A 194 -2.64 28.05 5.28
C LYS A 194 -2.64 27.21 4.00
N ILE A 195 -3.17 27.75 2.90
CA ILE A 195 -3.21 27.02 1.62
C ILE A 195 -1.82 26.83 1.03
N LYS A 196 -0.91 27.82 1.18
CA LYS A 196 0.49 27.66 0.79
C LYS A 196 1.16 26.52 1.54
N ASN A 197 1.08 26.51 2.87
CA ASN A 197 1.67 25.45 3.69
C ASN A 197 1.07 24.06 3.36
N TYR A 198 -0.24 24.01 3.14
CA TYR A 198 -0.93 22.80 2.69
C TYR A 198 -0.39 22.30 1.35
N HIS A 199 -0.23 23.18 0.36
CA HIS A 199 0.31 22.80 -0.95
C HIS A 199 1.75 22.32 -0.85
N GLU A 200 2.61 23.00 -0.08
CA GLU A 200 4.00 22.56 0.13
C GLU A 200 4.05 21.14 0.69
N GLU A 201 3.28 20.86 1.74
CA GLU A 201 3.27 19.53 2.38
C GLU A 201 2.62 18.45 1.50
N THR A 202 1.55 18.77 0.76
CA THR A 202 0.83 17.78 -0.06
C THR A 202 1.51 17.50 -1.39
N ILE A 203 2.08 18.51 -2.06
CA ILE A 203 2.81 18.33 -3.33
C ILE A 203 4.02 17.43 -3.12
N MET A 204 4.78 17.66 -2.05
CA MET A 204 5.92 16.82 -1.66
C MET A 204 5.52 15.34 -1.56
N ARG A 205 4.47 15.02 -0.79
CA ARG A 205 4.02 13.64 -0.59
C ARG A 205 3.42 13.00 -1.85
N MET A 206 2.75 13.77 -2.71
CA MET A 206 2.29 13.27 -4.01
C MET A 206 3.48 13.00 -4.95
N HIS A 207 4.54 13.80 -4.90
CA HIS A 207 5.76 13.50 -5.66
C HIS A 207 6.47 12.25 -5.16
N ASP A 208 6.52 12.04 -3.85
CA ASP A 208 7.12 10.86 -3.24
C ASP A 208 6.34 9.58 -3.59
N LEU A 209 5.00 9.61 -3.55
CA LEU A 209 4.16 8.50 -4.05
C LEU A 209 4.52 8.15 -5.50
N ARG A 210 4.63 9.18 -6.36
CA ARG A 210 5.01 9.01 -7.76
C ARG A 210 6.41 8.40 -7.89
N GLU A 211 7.36 8.83 -7.07
CA GLU A 211 8.73 8.32 -7.09
C GLU A 211 8.78 6.83 -6.73
N ILE A 212 8.09 6.41 -5.66
CA ILE A 212 7.97 5.00 -5.27
C ILE A 212 7.52 4.16 -6.46
N TRP A 213 6.44 4.57 -7.13
CA TRP A 213 5.89 3.81 -8.26
C TRP A 213 6.83 3.78 -9.47
N LEU A 214 7.58 4.86 -9.72
CA LEU A 214 8.55 4.90 -10.81
C LEU A 214 9.74 3.98 -10.55
N ARG A 215 10.25 3.92 -9.31
CA ARG A 215 11.30 2.99 -8.90
C ARG A 215 10.83 1.54 -9.09
N VAL A 216 9.68 1.19 -8.53
CA VAL A 216 9.11 -0.18 -8.61
C VAL A 216 8.80 -0.59 -10.05
N MET A 217 8.18 0.29 -10.85
CA MET A 217 7.93 0.00 -12.28
C MET A 217 9.21 -0.19 -13.09
N SER A 218 10.32 0.45 -12.69
CA SER A 218 11.61 0.26 -13.35
C SER A 218 12.19 -1.12 -13.04
N ASP A 219 12.00 -1.61 -11.82
CA ASP A 219 12.47 -2.92 -11.41
C ASP A 219 11.61 -4.05 -12.01
N CYS A 220 10.29 -3.89 -12.07
CA CYS A 220 9.37 -4.84 -12.72
C CYS A 220 9.60 -5.07 -14.24
N ARG A 221 10.48 -4.30 -14.87
CA ARG A 221 10.76 -4.36 -16.33
C ARG A 221 12.16 -4.87 -16.64
N LYS A 222 12.98 -5.09 -15.62
CA LYS A 222 14.24 -5.81 -15.76
C LYS A 222 13.92 -7.29 -15.89
#